data_AF-A0A2G9NUF3-F1
#
_entry.id   AF-A0A2G9NUF3-F1
#
_cell.length_a   1.000
_cell.length_b   1.000
_cell.length_c   1.000
_cell.angle_alpha   90.00
_cell.angle_beta   90.00
_cell.angle_gamma   90.00
#
_symmetry.space_group_name_H-M   'P 1'
#
loop_
_entity.id
_entity.type
_entity.pdbx_description
1 polymer ?
#
loop_
_entity_poly.entity_id
_entity_poly.type
_entity_poly.pdbx_seq_one_letter_code
_entity_poly.pdbx_strand_id
1 'polypeptide(L)'
;MSLNNKFLEKFTQELILNSAPTYILKEIEKRENKPSFKEKNNELEAPIPENIEENSEQLVEGIIEYSEKVKSLIDDPTISSIECLGPEKFILIHRGQNISPIKLELDKNEINDILDYFSKEARIPRIKGVFKAIVNNLVVTAINSEFGGPRFIITKIHPRESVYLGD
;
A
#
# COMPACT_ATOMS: atom_id res chain seq x y z
N MET A 1 2.19 -2.86 -39.81
CA MET A 1 3.57 -2.42 -39.50
C MET A 1 3.98 -3.11 -38.21
N SER A 2 4.93 -4.04 -38.25
CA SER A 2 5.46 -4.67 -37.04
C SER A 2 6.44 -3.69 -36.38
N LEU A 3 6.22 -3.33 -35.11
CA LEU A 3 7.18 -2.52 -34.36
C LEU A 3 8.48 -3.32 -34.21
N ASN A 4 9.59 -2.70 -34.58
CA ASN A 4 10.90 -3.32 -34.51
C ASN A 4 11.29 -3.51 -33.03
N ASN A 5 11.39 -4.74 -32.54
CA ASN A 5 11.74 -5.04 -31.14
C ASN A 5 13.02 -4.33 -30.67
N LYS A 6 13.97 -4.08 -31.57
CA LYS A 6 15.19 -3.32 -31.28
C LYS A 6 14.92 -1.86 -30.86
N PHE A 7 13.87 -1.25 -31.40
CA PHE A 7 13.48 0.10 -31.02
C PHE A 7 12.92 0.12 -29.60
N LEU A 8 12.03 -0.82 -29.28
CA LEU A 8 11.41 -0.88 -27.95
C LEU A 8 12.44 -1.17 -26.86
N GLU A 9 13.41 -2.04 -27.14
CA GLU A 9 14.52 -2.34 -26.24
C GLU A 9 15.40 -1.11 -25.99
N LYS A 10 15.79 -0.40 -27.05
CA LYS A 10 16.60 0.83 -26.94
C LYS A 10 15.87 1.95 -26.20
N PHE A 11 14.59 2.15 -26.50
CA PHE A 11 13.76 3.17 -25.86
C PHE A 11 13.58 2.89 -24.37
N THR A 12 13.37 1.62 -24.00
CA THR A 12 13.26 1.21 -22.60
C THR A 12 14.57 1.43 -21.84
N GLN A 13 15.72 1.13 -22.46
CA GLN A 13 17.04 1.43 -21.88
C GLN A 13 17.25 2.93 -21.65
N GLU A 14 16.91 3.77 -22.63
CA GLU A 14 17.01 5.23 -22.50
C GLU A 14 16.10 5.78 -21.40
N LEU A 15 14.89 5.25 -21.24
CA LEU A 15 13.99 5.63 -20.14
C LEU A 15 14.57 5.26 -18.78
N ILE A 16 15.10 4.05 -18.61
CA ILE A 16 15.69 3.60 -17.35
C ILE A 16 16.89 4.47 -16.98
N LEU A 17 17.79 4.73 -17.93
CA LEU A 17 19.01 5.52 -17.69
C LEU A 17 18.71 6.97 -17.30
N ASN A 18 17.67 7.58 -17.89
CA ASN A 18 17.33 8.98 -17.64
C ASN A 18 16.35 9.19 -16.47
N SER A 19 15.66 8.15 -16.02
CA SER A 19 14.71 8.23 -14.90
C SER A 19 15.24 7.66 -13.59
N ALA A 20 16.28 6.82 -13.63
CA ALA A 20 16.85 6.23 -12.43
C ALA A 20 17.61 7.27 -11.59
N PRO A 21 17.35 7.35 -10.27
CA PRO A 21 18.14 8.17 -9.35
C PRO A 21 19.64 7.82 -9.39
N THR A 22 20.50 8.84 -9.35
CA THR A 22 21.96 8.70 -9.53
C THR A 22 22.65 7.77 -8.53
N TYR A 23 22.04 7.49 -7.37
CA TYR A 23 22.58 6.54 -6.40
C TYR A 23 22.43 5.06 -6.83
N ILE A 24 21.38 4.73 -7.61
CA ILE A 24 21.18 3.38 -8.16
C ILE A 24 22.24 3.05 -9.20
N LEU A 25 22.58 4.03 -10.06
CA LEU A 25 23.64 3.87 -11.06
C LEU A 25 25.01 3.59 -10.42
N LYS A 26 25.32 4.26 -9.31
CA LYS A 26 26.55 4.03 -8.52
C LYS A 26 26.60 2.64 -7.86
N GLU A 27 25.46 2.02 -7.55
CA GLU A 27 25.42 0.65 -7.03
C GLU A 27 25.64 -0.39 -8.13
N ILE A 28 25.12 -0.15 -9.33
CA ILE A 28 25.31 -1.05 -10.49
C ILE A 28 26.80 -1.10 -10.88
N GLU A 29 27.46 0.05 -11.00
CA GLU A 29 28.91 0.13 -11.29
C GLU A 29 29.79 -0.53 -10.22
N LYS A 30 29.36 -0.51 -8.95
CA LYS A 30 30.06 -1.17 -7.84
C LYS A 30 29.91 -2.70 -7.89
N ARG A 31 28.85 -3.24 -8.48
CA ARG A 31 28.62 -4.69 -8.58
C ARG A 31 29.47 -5.34 -9.67
N GLU A 32 29.81 -4.62 -10.74
CA GLU A 32 30.65 -5.17 -11.81
C GLU A 32 32.13 -5.32 -11.43
N ASN A 33 32.58 -4.72 -10.33
CA ASN A 33 34.01 -4.66 -9.95
C ASN A 33 34.39 -5.36 -8.64
N LYS A 34 33.51 -6.18 -8.02
CA LYS A 34 33.83 -6.80 -6.71
C LYS A 34 34.14 -8.30 -6.82
N PRO A 35 35.30 -8.77 -6.32
CA PRO A 35 35.59 -10.19 -6.23
C PRO A 35 34.66 -10.88 -5.21
N SER A 36 34.20 -12.07 -5.59
CA SER A 36 33.34 -12.96 -4.81
C SER A 36 33.92 -13.22 -3.41
N PHE A 37 33.25 -12.68 -2.39
CA PHE A 37 33.50 -13.01 -0.99
C PHE A 37 32.59 -14.17 -0.59
N LYS A 38 33.21 -15.28 -0.17
CA LYS A 38 32.53 -16.43 0.42
C LYS A 38 31.93 -16.06 1.77
N GLU A 39 30.64 -16.30 1.92
CA GLU A 39 29.90 -16.16 3.18
C GLU A 39 30.34 -17.26 4.17
N LYS A 40 30.76 -16.84 5.36
CA LYS A 40 30.91 -17.72 6.53
C LYS A 40 29.63 -17.60 7.36
N ASN A 41 28.93 -18.71 7.49
CA ASN A 41 27.81 -18.89 8.40
C ASN A 41 28.32 -18.79 9.84
N ASN A 42 27.77 -17.85 10.61
CA ASN A 42 27.83 -17.88 12.07
C ASN A 42 26.39 -17.83 12.60
N GLU A 43 26.03 -18.94 13.21
CA GLU A 43 24.78 -19.24 13.89
C GLU A 43 24.75 -18.44 15.21
N LEU A 44 23.72 -17.63 15.38
CA LEU A 44 23.44 -16.88 16.61
C LEU A 44 22.08 -17.35 17.13
N GLU A 45 22.11 -18.20 18.15
CA GLU A 45 20.94 -18.61 18.92
C GLU A 45 20.38 -17.40 19.66
N ALA A 46 19.10 -17.09 19.43
CA ALA A 46 18.37 -16.08 20.18
C ALA A 46 17.68 -16.73 21.39
N PRO A 47 17.70 -16.10 22.58
CA PRO A 47 16.96 -16.58 23.74
C PRO A 47 15.45 -16.43 23.52
N ILE A 48 14.72 -17.46 23.92
CA ILE A 48 13.26 -17.55 23.90
C ILE A 48 12.70 -16.75 25.08
N PRO A 49 11.88 -15.70 24.88
CA PRO A 49 11.08 -15.15 25.96
C PRO A 49 9.80 -15.97 26.14
N GLU A 50 9.69 -16.55 27.34
CA GLU A 50 8.50 -17.15 27.93
C GLU A 50 7.38 -16.12 28.14
N ASN A 51 6.14 -16.58 27.91
CA ASN A 51 4.86 -16.08 28.41
C ASN A 51 4.53 -14.59 28.19
N ILE A 52 3.74 -14.34 27.15
CA ILE A 52 2.79 -13.22 27.12
C ILE A 52 1.40 -13.84 27.25
N GLU A 53 0.80 -13.64 28.42
CA GLU A 53 -0.56 -14.05 28.74
C GLU A 53 -1.55 -13.46 27.74
N GLU A 54 -2.40 -14.34 27.22
CA GLU A 54 -3.54 -14.04 26.35
C GLU A 54 -4.52 -13.13 27.11
N ASN A 55 -4.46 -11.83 26.82
CA ASN A 55 -5.52 -10.90 27.20
C ASN A 55 -6.47 -10.77 26.00
N SER A 56 -7.40 -11.73 25.93
CA SER A 56 -8.52 -11.71 25.00
C SER A 56 -9.59 -10.70 25.45
N GLU A 57 -10.21 -10.05 24.46
CA GLU A 57 -11.50 -9.36 24.56
C GLU A 57 -11.56 -8.04 25.35
N GLN A 58 -10.98 -6.99 24.77
CA GLN A 58 -11.64 -5.68 24.75
C GLN A 58 -11.54 -5.08 23.35
N LEU A 59 -12.47 -5.47 22.46
CA LEU A 59 -12.75 -4.72 21.24
C LEU A 59 -13.39 -3.40 21.66
N VAL A 60 -12.54 -2.42 21.95
CA VAL A 60 -12.95 -1.04 22.15
C VAL A 60 -13.57 -0.60 20.82
N GLU A 61 -14.90 -0.45 20.80
CA GLU A 61 -15.63 0.30 19.77
C GLU A 61 -15.19 1.77 19.87
N GLY A 62 -13.97 2.04 19.43
CA GLY A 62 -13.53 3.38 19.11
C GLY A 62 -14.38 3.84 17.96
N ILE A 63 -15.34 4.72 18.25
CA ILE A 63 -16.17 5.40 17.26
C ILE A 63 -15.24 5.96 16.21
N ILE A 64 -15.19 5.28 15.06
CA ILE A 64 -14.24 5.63 14.03
C ILE A 64 -14.79 6.83 13.27
N GLU A 65 -14.25 8.01 13.58
CA GLU A 65 -14.62 9.27 12.95
C GLU A 65 -13.79 9.47 11.67
N TYR A 66 -13.97 8.58 10.70
CA TYR A 66 -13.71 8.88 9.29
C TYR A 66 -15.06 9.10 8.59
N SER A 67 -15.09 9.70 7.40
CA SER A 67 -16.37 10.14 6.80
C SER A 67 -17.40 9.01 6.73
N GLU A 68 -18.63 9.30 7.18
CA GLU A 68 -19.74 8.31 7.20
C GLU A 68 -19.98 7.68 5.83
N LYS A 69 -19.65 8.43 4.76
CA LYS A 69 -19.69 8.02 3.36
C LYS A 69 -18.87 6.75 3.09
N VAL A 70 -17.65 6.66 3.63
CA VAL A 70 -16.74 5.53 3.37
C VAL A 70 -16.97 4.38 4.34
N LYS A 71 -17.58 4.65 5.51
CA LYS A 71 -17.86 3.66 6.55
C LYS A 71 -18.70 2.50 6.07
N SER A 72 -19.81 2.79 5.41
CA SER A 72 -20.67 1.75 4.84
C SER A 72 -19.93 0.83 3.85
N LEU A 73 -18.93 1.34 3.13
CA LEU A 73 -18.13 0.55 2.19
C LEU A 73 -17.05 -0.29 2.90
N ILE A 74 -16.47 0.25 3.98
CA ILE A 74 -15.51 -0.46 4.83
C ILE A 74 -16.21 -1.58 5.60
N ASP A 75 -17.46 -1.39 5.99
CA ASP A 75 -18.24 -2.38 6.72
C ASP A 75 -18.79 -3.49 5.81
N ASP A 76 -18.95 -3.25 4.49
CA ASP A 76 -19.44 -4.24 3.51
C ASP A 76 -18.41 -5.37 3.28
N PRO A 77 -18.66 -6.61 3.75
CA PRO A 77 -17.69 -7.71 3.65
C PRO A 77 -17.43 -8.15 2.20
N THR A 78 -18.28 -7.78 1.23
CA THR A 78 -18.11 -8.13 -0.18
C THR A 78 -17.07 -7.26 -0.89
N ILE A 79 -16.73 -6.10 -0.32
CA ILE A 79 -15.76 -5.15 -0.86
C ILE A 79 -14.37 -5.49 -0.35
N SER A 80 -13.44 -5.81 -1.27
CA SER A 80 -12.04 -6.10 -0.95
C SER A 80 -11.16 -4.85 -0.91
N SER A 81 -11.45 -3.84 -1.73
CA SER A 81 -10.77 -2.54 -1.67
C SER A 81 -11.61 -1.39 -2.20
N ILE A 82 -11.27 -0.18 -1.76
CA ILE A 82 -11.90 1.09 -2.11
C ILE A 82 -10.81 2.01 -2.66
N GLU A 83 -11.00 2.53 -3.86
CA GLU A 83 -10.03 3.37 -4.55
C GLU A 83 -10.65 4.74 -4.87
N CYS A 84 -9.97 5.78 -4.42
CA CYS A 84 -10.29 7.19 -4.67
C CYS A 84 -9.20 7.79 -5.57
N LEU A 85 -9.58 8.15 -6.79
CA LEU A 85 -8.65 8.69 -7.79
C LEU A 85 -8.31 10.18 -7.57
N GLY A 86 -9.07 10.86 -6.72
CA GLY A 86 -8.88 12.26 -6.39
C GLY A 86 -10.19 12.94 -5.95
N PRO A 87 -10.12 14.24 -5.60
CA PRO A 87 -11.31 15.03 -5.25
C PRO A 87 -12.33 15.08 -6.38
N GLU A 88 -13.61 15.05 -6.04
CA GLU A 88 -14.75 15.16 -6.99
C GLU A 88 -14.73 14.06 -8.07
N LYS A 89 -14.12 12.91 -7.76
CA LYS A 89 -14.13 11.71 -8.60
C LYS A 89 -14.98 10.64 -7.94
N PHE A 90 -15.64 9.84 -8.78
CA PHE A 90 -16.32 8.64 -8.32
C PHE A 90 -15.34 7.67 -7.68
N ILE A 91 -15.76 7.13 -6.54
CA ILE A 91 -15.06 6.03 -5.87
C ILE A 91 -15.19 4.76 -6.72
N LEU A 92 -14.09 4.01 -6.81
CA LEU A 92 -14.06 2.66 -7.37
C LEU A 92 -14.07 1.66 -6.22
N ILE A 93 -14.92 0.64 -6.32
CA ILE A 93 -14.95 -0.47 -5.38
C ILE A 93 -14.52 -1.75 -6.09
N HIS A 94 -13.71 -2.54 -5.41
CA HIS A 94 -13.24 -3.83 -5.87
C HIS A 94 -13.95 -4.93 -5.10
N ARG A 95 -14.51 -5.92 -5.82
CA ARG A 95 -15.14 -7.13 -5.27
C ARG A 95 -14.51 -8.35 -5.93
N GLY A 96 -13.43 -8.86 -5.34
CA GLY A 96 -12.62 -9.90 -5.97
C GLY A 96 -11.96 -9.38 -7.25
N GLN A 97 -12.35 -9.93 -8.41
CA GLN A 97 -11.83 -9.51 -9.73
C GLN A 97 -12.66 -8.40 -10.39
N ASN A 98 -13.80 -8.04 -9.81
CA ASN A 98 -14.71 -7.05 -10.38
C ASN A 98 -14.42 -5.65 -9.84
N ILE A 99 -14.36 -4.67 -10.72
CA ILE A 99 -14.23 -3.25 -10.39
C ILE A 99 -15.52 -2.54 -10.80
N SER A 100 -16.08 -1.72 -9.92
CA SER A 100 -17.30 -0.97 -10.22
C SER A 100 -17.21 0.45 -9.68
N PRO A 101 -17.53 1.48 -10.50
CA PRO A 101 -17.67 2.84 -9.99
C PRO A 101 -18.98 3.00 -9.22
N ILE A 102 -18.96 3.79 -8.15
CA ILE A 102 -20.16 4.20 -7.41
C ILE A 102 -20.36 5.71 -7.51
N LYS A 103 -21.62 6.16 -7.45
CA LYS A 103 -21.99 7.58 -7.43
C LYS A 103 -21.73 8.22 -6.06
N LEU A 104 -20.55 7.99 -5.53
CA LEU A 104 -20.04 8.59 -4.31
C LEU A 104 -18.80 9.38 -4.67
N GLU A 105 -18.81 10.67 -4.34
CA GLU A 105 -17.71 11.59 -4.56
C GLU A 105 -17.25 12.12 -3.20
N LEU A 106 -15.94 12.32 -3.08
CA LEU A 106 -15.32 12.92 -1.91
C LEU A 106 -14.68 14.25 -2.30
N ASP A 107 -14.85 15.26 -1.47
CA ASP A 107 -14.10 16.50 -1.63
C ASP A 107 -12.67 16.37 -1.07
N LYS A 108 -11.85 17.41 -1.28
CA LYS A 108 -10.45 17.41 -0.84
C LYS A 108 -10.31 17.32 0.69
N ASN A 109 -11.22 17.92 1.45
CA ASN A 109 -11.16 17.92 2.90
C ASN A 109 -11.55 16.54 3.43
N GLU A 110 -12.63 15.94 2.92
CA GLU A 110 -13.05 14.59 3.28
C GLU A 110 -11.94 13.56 3.03
N ILE A 111 -11.23 13.69 1.90
CA ILE A 111 -10.06 12.82 1.63
C ILE A 111 -8.96 13.05 2.66
N ASN A 112 -8.67 14.30 3.02
CA ASN A 112 -7.65 14.60 4.02
C ASN A 112 -8.04 14.08 5.40
N ASP A 113 -9.31 14.22 5.81
CA ASP A 113 -9.80 13.73 7.10
C ASP A 113 -9.63 12.20 7.21
N ILE A 114 -9.96 11.47 6.14
CA ILE A 114 -9.70 10.01 6.08
C ILE A 114 -8.22 9.72 6.25
N LEU A 115 -7.34 10.43 5.52
CA LEU A 115 -5.90 10.18 5.59
C LEU A 115 -5.29 10.59 6.94
N ASP A 116 -5.80 11.65 7.57
CA ASP A 116 -5.38 12.12 8.88
C ASP A 116 -5.81 11.15 9.98
N TYR A 117 -7.00 10.54 9.85
CA TYR A 117 -7.41 9.43 10.71
C TYR A 117 -6.38 8.28 10.66
N PHE A 118 -6.05 7.78 9.46
CA PHE A 118 -5.07 6.69 9.33
C PHE A 118 -3.66 7.10 9.83
N SER A 119 -3.27 8.36 9.63
CA SER A 119 -2.01 8.91 10.12
C SER A 119 -1.93 8.92 11.64
N LYS A 120 -2.99 9.41 12.28
CA LYS A 120 -3.11 9.50 13.75
C LYS A 120 -3.15 8.12 14.39
N GLU A 121 -4.00 7.23 13.89
CA GLU A 121 -4.15 5.87 14.44
C GLU A 121 -2.88 5.03 14.27
N ALA A 122 -2.24 5.08 13.09
CA ALA A 122 -0.99 4.36 12.86
C ALA A 122 0.23 5.06 13.49
N ARG A 123 0.08 6.27 14.02
CA ARG A 123 1.17 7.14 14.53
C ARG A 123 2.28 7.37 13.48
N ILE A 124 1.89 7.45 12.20
CA ILE A 124 2.81 7.71 11.08
C ILE A 124 2.50 9.11 10.54
N PRO A 125 3.46 10.05 10.54
CA PRO A 125 3.23 11.39 10.02
C PRO A 125 3.02 11.40 8.51
N ARG A 126 2.06 12.21 8.03
CA ARG A 126 1.87 12.46 6.59
C ARG A 126 2.92 13.43 6.07
N ILE A 127 3.83 12.91 5.25
CA ILE A 127 4.78 13.72 4.46
C ILE A 127 4.31 13.81 3.00
N LYS A 128 4.91 14.74 2.23
CA LYS A 128 4.68 14.81 0.77
C LYS A 128 5.12 13.50 0.11
N GLY A 129 4.40 13.08 -0.93
CA GLY A 129 4.70 11.85 -1.67
C GLY A 129 3.75 10.70 -1.32
N VAL A 130 4.30 9.52 -1.05
CA VAL A 130 3.53 8.30 -0.79
C VAL A 130 3.39 8.08 0.72
N PHE A 131 2.16 7.86 1.17
CA PHE A 131 1.82 7.50 2.54
C PHE A 131 1.25 6.08 2.56
N LYS A 132 1.74 5.23 3.46
CA LYS A 132 1.23 3.88 3.65
C LYS A 132 1.12 3.57 5.13
N ALA A 133 -0.04 3.09 5.55
CA ALA A 133 -0.31 2.76 6.94
C ALA A 133 -1.24 1.55 7.04
N ILE A 134 -1.21 0.89 8.20
CA ILE A 134 -2.10 -0.21 8.53
C ILE A 134 -2.82 0.16 9.82
N VAL A 135 -4.14 0.08 9.81
CA VAL A 135 -4.99 0.30 10.98
C VAL A 135 -6.00 -0.85 11.01
N ASN A 136 -6.00 -1.61 12.10
CA ASN A 136 -6.78 -2.85 12.22
C ASN A 136 -6.50 -3.82 11.05
N ASN A 137 -7.54 -4.25 10.35
CA ASN A 137 -7.48 -5.08 9.15
C ASN A 137 -7.51 -4.27 7.86
N LEU A 138 -7.15 -2.97 7.88
CA LEU A 138 -7.17 -2.09 6.71
C LEU A 138 -5.76 -1.60 6.39
N VAL A 139 -5.38 -1.70 5.12
CA VAL A 139 -4.16 -1.11 4.57
C VAL A 139 -4.55 0.10 3.75
N VAL A 140 -4.09 1.29 4.12
CA VAL A 140 -4.22 2.49 3.29
C VAL A 140 -2.92 2.75 2.55
N THR A 141 -3.01 3.02 1.25
CA THR A 141 -1.92 3.54 0.43
C THR A 141 -2.41 4.81 -0.24
N ALA A 142 -1.75 5.93 0.00
CA ALA A 142 -2.16 7.24 -0.48
C ALA A 142 -1.01 7.98 -1.14
N ILE A 143 -1.35 8.89 -2.06
CA ILE A 143 -0.41 9.79 -2.70
C ILE A 143 -0.87 11.21 -2.40
N ASN A 144 -0.09 11.92 -1.59
CA ASN A 144 -0.26 13.34 -1.31
C ASN A 144 0.39 14.16 -2.43
N SER A 145 -0.42 14.58 -3.42
CA SER A 145 0.02 15.43 -4.54
C SER A 145 -0.56 16.84 -4.44
N GLU A 146 0.27 17.85 -4.70
CA GLU A 146 -0.16 19.25 -4.78
C GLU A 146 -0.88 19.57 -6.11
N PHE A 147 -0.55 18.85 -7.18
CA PHE A 147 -1.08 19.12 -8.53
C PHE A 147 -2.35 18.32 -8.84
N GLY A 148 -2.40 17.05 -8.43
CA GLY A 148 -3.50 16.14 -8.73
C GLY A 148 -4.50 15.94 -7.58
N GLY A 149 -4.25 16.61 -6.44
CA GLY A 149 -4.96 16.35 -5.19
C GLY A 149 -4.54 15.04 -4.51
N PRO A 150 -5.02 14.81 -3.27
CA PRO A 150 -4.79 13.56 -2.58
C PRO A 150 -5.63 12.43 -3.20
N ARG A 151 -5.05 11.23 -3.26
CA ARG A 151 -5.70 10.01 -3.76
C ARG A 151 -5.30 8.84 -2.88
N PHE A 152 -6.15 7.82 -2.77
CA PHE A 152 -5.89 6.68 -1.91
C PHE A 152 -6.52 5.38 -2.38
N ILE A 153 -5.99 4.28 -1.85
CA ILE A 153 -6.57 2.94 -1.91
C ILE A 153 -6.61 2.40 -0.48
N ILE A 154 -7.77 1.94 -0.04
CA ILE A 154 -7.97 1.20 1.21
C ILE A 154 -8.24 -0.26 0.84
N THR A 155 -7.38 -1.17 1.31
CA THR A 155 -7.50 -2.61 1.07
C THR A 155 -7.79 -3.34 2.37
N LYS A 156 -8.78 -4.24 2.37
CA LYS A 156 -9.07 -5.10 3.52
C LYS A 156 -8.11 -6.28 3.55
N ILE A 157 -7.52 -6.52 4.72
CA ILE A 157 -6.75 -7.72 5.02
C ILE A 157 -7.77 -8.80 5.37
N HIS A 158 -8.11 -9.64 4.40
CA HIS A 158 -8.81 -10.89 4.71
C HIS A 158 -7.76 -11.88 5.23
N PRO A 159 -7.92 -12.46 6.43
CA PRO A 159 -7.14 -13.64 6.78
C PRO A 159 -7.47 -14.66 5.69
N ARG A 160 -6.49 -15.05 4.88
CA ARG A 160 -6.65 -16.21 4.01
C ARG A 160 -6.99 -17.35 4.94
N GLU A 161 -8.19 -17.90 4.85
CA GLU A 161 -8.44 -19.25 5.33
C GLU A 161 -7.44 -20.13 4.57
N SER A 162 -6.31 -20.44 5.20
CA SER A 162 -5.36 -21.43 4.74
C SER A 162 -5.99 -22.81 4.96
N VAL A 163 -7.06 -23.07 4.23
CA VAL A 163 -7.71 -24.36 4.05
C VAL A 163 -7.63 -24.59 2.54
N TYR A 164 -7.54 -25.85 2.10
CA TYR A 164 -7.35 -26.25 0.69
C TYR A 164 -5.90 -26.21 0.16
N LEU A 165 -4.99 -26.93 0.82
CA LEU A 165 -4.00 -27.80 0.14
C LEU A 165 -3.62 -28.91 1.11
N GLY A 166 -4.55 -29.85 1.31
CA GLY A 166 -4.37 -31.01 2.16
C GLY A 166 -5.46 -32.03 1.87
N ASP A 167 -5.52 -32.50 0.63
CA ASP A 167 -6.14 -33.76 0.21
C ASP A 167 -5.23 -34.42 -0.83
#